data_AF-A0A380FER7-F1
#
_entry.id   AF-A0A380FER7-F1
#
_cell.length_a   1.000
_cell.length_b   1.000
_cell.length_c   1.000
_cell.angle_alpha   90.00
_cell.angle_beta   90.00
_cell.angle_gamma   90.00
#
_symmetry.space_group_name_H-M   'P 1'
#
loop_
_entity.id
_entity.type
_entity.pdbx_description
1 polymer ?
#
loop_
_entity_poly.entity_id
_entity_poly.type
_entity_poly.pdbx_seq_one_letter_code
_entity_poly.pdbx_strand_id
1 'polypeptide(L)'
;MNYRKLGKYPPYFFLINFTIAHKDMKKVMEASKHIHQILLQHLSEKAFVLGPSPAALARINNEYRFQILVKYKSEIALHNALKYLDDYYHDQYIKEKLSLKN
;
A
#
# COMPACT_ATOMS: atom_id res chain seq x y z
N MET A 1 5.38 -33.12 -1.46
CA MET A 1 5.17 -31.71 -1.91
C MET A 1 4.97 -30.78 -0.71
N ASN A 2 5.99 -30.57 0.12
CA ASN A 2 5.87 -29.92 1.44
C ASN A 2 6.56 -28.54 1.55
N TYR A 3 6.78 -27.82 0.44
CA TYR A 3 7.43 -26.51 0.47
C TYR A 3 6.47 -25.31 0.31
N ARG A 4 5.24 -25.52 -0.19
CA ARG A 4 4.24 -24.44 -0.34
C ARG A 4 3.48 -24.10 0.95
N LYS A 5 3.45 -25.02 1.93
CA LYS A 5 2.82 -24.79 3.26
C LYS A 5 3.60 -23.76 4.10
N LEU A 6 4.92 -23.69 3.95
CA LEU A 6 5.79 -22.75 4.65
C LEU A 6 5.75 -21.32 4.06
N GLY A 7 5.31 -21.17 2.80
CA GLY A 7 5.36 -19.91 2.05
C GLY A 7 4.14 -18.98 2.17
N LYS A 8 3.03 -19.38 2.81
CA LYS A 8 1.81 -18.56 2.97
C LYS A 8 1.36 -17.85 1.66
N TYR A 9 1.32 -18.58 0.55
CA TYR A 9 0.63 -18.13 -0.68
C TYR A 9 -0.80 -18.71 -0.74
N PRO A 10 -1.74 -18.10 -1.49
CA PRO A 10 -3.17 -18.43 -1.52
C PRO A 10 -3.43 -19.94 -1.67
N PRO A 11 -4.44 -20.52 -0.96
CA PRO A 11 -5.72 -19.90 -0.61
C PRO A 11 -5.88 -19.47 0.87
N TYR A 12 -4.79 -19.16 1.59
CA TYR A 12 -4.87 -18.86 3.03
C TYR A 12 -4.53 -17.42 3.43
N PHE A 13 -3.84 -16.65 2.59
CA PHE A 13 -3.50 -15.25 2.82
C PHE A 13 -3.50 -14.48 1.49
N PHE A 14 -4.13 -13.31 1.49
CA PHE A 14 -4.09 -12.33 0.42
C PHE A 14 -2.98 -11.30 0.70
N LEU A 15 -2.43 -10.74 -0.38
CA LEU A 15 -1.38 -9.73 -0.35
C LEU A 15 -1.82 -8.54 -1.20
N ILE A 16 -1.69 -7.33 -0.66
CA ILE A 16 -1.86 -6.07 -1.39
C ILE A 16 -0.58 -5.28 -1.28
N ASN A 17 -0.04 -4.84 -2.42
CA ASN A 17 1.14 -4.00 -2.49
C ASN A 17 0.74 -2.57 -2.89
N PHE A 18 0.71 -1.66 -1.92
CA PHE A 18 0.51 -0.24 -2.18
C PHE A 18 1.83 0.35 -2.66
N THR A 19 1.82 0.98 -3.83
CA THR A 19 2.98 1.71 -4.36
C THR A 19 2.66 3.19 -4.36
N ILE A 20 3.48 3.97 -3.66
CA ILE A 20 3.40 5.43 -3.60
C ILE A 20 4.57 5.96 -4.44
N ALA A 21 4.28 6.78 -5.46
CA ALA A 21 5.28 7.33 -6.35
C ALA A 21 5.07 8.83 -6.54
N HIS A 22 6.14 9.61 -6.47
CA HIS A 22 6.12 11.04 -6.76
C HIS A 22 7.54 11.56 -7.04
N LYS A 23 7.68 12.66 -7.80
CA LYS A 23 8.97 13.27 -8.14
C LYS A 23 9.71 13.88 -6.95
N ASP A 24 8.94 14.37 -5.97
CA ASP A 24 9.44 14.89 -4.69
C ASP A 24 9.43 13.79 -3.63
N MET A 25 10.62 13.44 -3.14
CA MET A 25 10.83 12.45 -2.09
C MET A 25 10.08 12.78 -0.79
N LYS A 26 10.01 14.06 -0.40
CA LYS A 26 9.35 14.47 0.85
C LYS A 26 7.86 14.14 0.80
N LYS A 27 7.20 14.43 -0.33
CA LYS A 27 5.80 14.08 -0.57
C LYS A 27 5.57 12.56 -0.53
N VAL A 28 6.47 11.77 -1.14
CA VAL A 28 6.38 10.29 -1.07
C VAL A 28 6.46 9.80 0.36
N MET A 29 7.42 10.31 1.13
CA MET A 29 7.59 9.92 2.53
C MET A 29 6.36 10.29 3.37
N GLU A 30 5.87 11.52 3.25
CA GLU A 30 4.68 11.98 3.99
C GLU A 30 3.43 11.15 3.63
N ALA A 31 3.16 10.95 2.34
CA ALA A 31 2.03 10.14 1.89
C ALA A 31 2.16 8.68 2.36
N SER A 32 3.35 8.09 2.26
CA SER A 32 3.58 6.71 2.72
C SER A 32 3.36 6.54 4.22
N LYS A 33 3.76 7.52 5.04
CA LYS A 33 3.51 7.51 6.50
C LYS A 33 2.03 7.64 6.80
N HIS A 34 1.34 8.56 6.13
CA HIS A 34 -0.09 8.75 6.28
C HIS A 34 -0.88 7.49 5.91
N ILE A 35 -0.64 6.92 4.73
CA ILE A 35 -1.29 5.68 4.27
C ILE A 35 -1.03 4.54 5.27
N HIS A 36 0.21 4.38 5.72
CA HIS A 36 0.54 3.35 6.71
C HIS A 36 -0.25 3.51 8.01
N GLN A 37 -0.36 4.74 8.52
CA GLN A 37 -1.12 5.02 9.74
C GLN A 37 -2.61 4.73 9.56
N ILE A 38 -3.21 5.12 8.44
CA ILE A 38 -4.62 4.83 8.14
C ILE A 38 -4.86 3.31 8.09
N LEU A 39 -3.97 2.56 7.45
CA LEU A 39 -4.06 1.10 7.41
C LEU A 39 -3.95 0.50 8.82
N LEU A 40 -3.03 0.97 9.66
CA LEU A 40 -2.94 0.51 11.06
C LEU A 40 -4.19 0.84 11.89
N GLN A 41 -4.84 1.98 11.63
CA GLN A 41 -6.03 2.41 12.36
C GLN A 41 -7.29 1.65 11.95
N HIS A 42 -7.41 1.28 10.67
CA HIS A 42 -8.62 0.65 10.15
C HIS A 42 -8.56 -0.88 10.14
N LEU A 43 -7.38 -1.45 9.87
CA LEU A 43 -7.26 -2.90 9.74
C LEU A 43 -7.14 -3.56 11.11
N SER A 44 -7.70 -4.76 11.24
CA SER A 44 -7.57 -5.53 12.47
C SER A 44 -6.15 -6.06 12.68
N GLU A 45 -5.83 -6.49 13.90
CA GLU A 45 -4.56 -7.15 14.23
C GLU A 45 -4.29 -8.44 13.43
N LYS A 46 -5.29 -8.96 12.71
CA LYS A 46 -5.16 -10.12 11.82
C LYS A 46 -4.48 -9.77 10.49
N ALA A 47 -4.40 -8.49 10.15
CA ALA A 47 -3.67 -7.99 9.01
C ALA A 47 -2.27 -7.52 9.43
N PHE A 48 -1.26 -7.91 8.65
CA PHE A 48 0.10 -7.42 8.82
C PHE A 48 0.34 -6.30 7.83
N VAL A 49 0.60 -5.09 8.34
CA VAL A 49 0.99 -3.94 7.53
C VAL A 49 2.51 -3.79 7.62
N LEU A 50 3.21 -4.03 6.52
CA LEU A 50 4.67 -4.03 6.43
C LEU A 50 5.15 -2.80 5.65
N GLY A 51 6.15 -2.11 6.18
CA GLY A 51 6.64 -0.83 5.65
C GLY A 51 6.14 0.36 6.48
N PRO A 52 6.10 1.59 5.92
CA PRO A 52 6.46 1.94 4.56
C PRO A 52 7.97 1.83 4.34
N SER A 53 8.38 1.25 3.22
CA SER A 53 9.81 1.10 2.87
C SER A 53 10.06 1.53 1.43
N PRO A 54 11.30 1.87 1.06
CA PRO A 54 11.64 2.06 -0.35
C PRO A 54 11.23 0.84 -1.16
N ALA A 55 10.60 1.08 -2.32
CA ALA A 55 10.26 -0.01 -3.23
C ALA A 55 11.53 -0.70 -3.74
N ALA A 56 11.44 -1.98 -4.12
CA ALA A 56 12.57 -2.74 -4.65
C ALA A 56 13.31 -2.00 -5.79
N LEU A 57 12.56 -1.25 -6.60
CA LEU A 57 13.08 -0.22 -7.48
C LEU A 57 12.71 1.15 -6.90
N ALA A 58 13.62 1.73 -6.12
CA ALA A 58 13.40 2.95 -5.36
C ALA A 58 13.15 4.20 -6.24
N ARG A 59 13.54 4.14 -7.53
CA ARG A 59 13.28 5.23 -8.49
C ARG A 59 12.99 4.68 -9.88
N ILE A 60 11.92 5.18 -10.52
CA ILE A 60 11.57 4.90 -11.92
C ILE A 60 11.07 6.21 -12.53
N ASN A 61 11.46 6.54 -13.78
CA ASN A 61 11.02 7.75 -14.48
C ASN A 61 11.17 9.03 -13.65
N ASN A 62 12.29 9.14 -12.93
CA ASN A 62 12.62 10.25 -12.03
C ASN A 62 11.72 10.40 -10.78
N GLU A 63 10.81 9.45 -10.52
CA GLU A 63 9.93 9.42 -9.35
C GLU A 63 10.47 8.49 -8.28
N TYR A 64 10.49 8.97 -7.04
CA TYR A 64 10.80 8.16 -5.86
C TYR A 64 9.63 7.24 -5.55
N ARG A 65 9.92 6.02 -5.10
CA ARG A 65 8.90 5.00 -4.88
C ARG A 65 9.02 4.36 -3.51
N PHE A 66 7.92 4.38 -2.76
CA PHE A 66 7.76 3.66 -1.51
C PHE A 66 6.67 2.62 -1.67
N GLN A 67 6.75 1.56 -0.87
CA GLN A 67 5.76 0.51 -0.85
C GLN A 67 5.30 0.18 0.57
N ILE A 68 4.05 -0.25 0.68
CA ILE A 68 3.47 -0.85 1.89
C ILE A 68 2.85 -2.17 1.46
N LEU A 69 3.22 -3.25 2.13
CA LEU A 69 2.67 -4.57 1.86
C LEU A 69 1.69 -4.94 2.97
N VAL A 70 0.44 -5.18 2.61
CA VAL A 70 -0.59 -5.66 3.54
C VAL A 70 -0.83 -7.13 3.29
N LYS A 71 -0.65 -7.94 4.33
CA LYS A 71 -0.92 -9.39 4.32
C LYS A 71 -2.07 -9.71 5.27
N TYR A 72 -3.14 -10.30 4.76
CA TYR A 72 -4.33 -10.59 5.55
C TYR A 72 -4.94 -11.93 5.13
N LYS A 73 -5.78 -12.52 5.99
CA LYS A 73 -6.57 -13.71 5.64
C LYS A 73 -8.00 -13.35 5.25
N SER A 74 -8.62 -12.55 6.10
CA SER A 74 -9.96 -12.00 5.96
C SER A 74 -9.94 -10.68 6.70
N GLU A 75 -10.27 -9.59 6.01
CA GLU A 75 -10.21 -8.26 6.59
C GLU A 75 -11.43 -7.46 6.12
N ILE A 76 -12.43 -7.35 7.00
CA ILE A 76 -13.73 -6.76 6.69
C ILE A 76 -13.59 -5.23 6.54
N ALA A 77 -12.72 -4.62 7.34
CA ALA A 77 -12.49 -3.18 7.32
C ALA A 77 -11.61 -2.73 6.15
N LEU A 78 -11.00 -3.65 5.39
CA LEU A 78 -10.12 -3.34 4.28
C LEU A 78 -10.82 -2.49 3.22
N HIS A 79 -12.07 -2.83 2.87
CA HIS A 79 -12.80 -2.06 1.85
C HIS A 79 -13.01 -0.61 2.30
N ASN A 80 -13.35 -0.38 3.57
CA ASN A 80 -13.55 0.96 4.12
C ASN A 80 -12.23 1.75 4.16
N ALA A 81 -11.14 1.10 4.58
CA ALA A 81 -9.81 1.71 4.58
C ALA A 81 -9.38 2.13 3.17
N LEU A 82 -9.57 1.25 2.19
CA LEU A 82 -9.27 1.51 0.79
C LEU A 82 -10.13 2.65 0.24
N LYS A 83 -11.43 2.65 0.51
CA LYS A 83 -12.34 3.70 0.07
C LYS A 83 -11.97 5.06 0.66
N TYR A 84 -11.67 5.11 1.96
CA TYR A 84 -11.22 6.35 2.60
C TYR A 84 -9.93 6.89 1.96
N LEU A 85 -8.96 6.02 1.70
CA LEU A 85 -7.71 6.41 1.05
C LEU A 85 -7.94 6.86 -0.39
N ASP A 86 -8.80 6.16 -1.13
CA ASP A 86 -9.17 6.53 -2.49
C ASP A 86 -9.81 7.92 -2.50
N ASP A 87 -10.85 8.16 -1.70
CA ASP A 87 -11.52 9.45 -1.58
C ASP A 87 -10.53 10.57 -1.18
N TYR A 88 -9.65 10.32 -0.21
CA TYR A 88 -8.67 11.31 0.26
C TYR A 88 -7.64 11.69 -0.82
N TYR A 89 -7.09 10.69 -1.52
CA TYR A 89 -6.05 10.93 -2.52
C TYR A 89 -6.61 11.25 -3.91
N HIS A 90 -7.87 10.94 -4.22
CA HIS A 90 -8.54 11.30 -5.47
C HIS A 90 -8.50 12.81 -5.69
N ASP A 91 -8.79 13.59 -4.64
CA ASP A 91 -8.76 15.05 -4.70
C ASP A 91 -7.33 15.61 -4.90
N GLN A 92 -6.33 14.97 -4.27
CA GLN A 92 -4.91 15.35 -4.40
C GLN A 92 -4.37 15.04 -5.80
N TYR A 93 -4.80 13.90 -6.33
CA TYR A 93 -4.46 13.41 -7.64
C TYR A 93 -5.02 14.27 -8.77
N ILE A 94 -6.29 14.67 -8.64
CA ILE A 94 -6.93 15.58 -9.60
C ILE A 94 -6.21 16.93 -9.64
N LYS A 95 -5.66 17.38 -8.51
CA LYS A 95 -4.85 18.62 -8.43
C LYS A 95 -3.45 18.48 -9.03
N GLU A 96 -2.85 17.28 -9.04
CA GLU A 96 -1.44 17.06 -9.45
C GLU A 96 -1.20 16.26 -10.75
N LYS A 97 -2.24 15.84 -11.48
CA LYS A 97 -2.18 15.12 -12.79
C LYS A 97 -1.31 13.84 -12.79
N LEU A 98 -1.78 12.72 -12.24
CA LEU A 98 -0.94 11.51 -12.16
C LEU A 98 -1.58 10.20 -12.69
N SER A 99 -2.01 10.10 -13.97
CA SER A 99 -2.70 8.91 -14.57
C SER A 99 -2.41 7.52 -13.94
N LEU A 100 -3.42 6.83 -13.39
CA LEU A 100 -3.32 5.51 -12.77
C LEU A 100 -3.58 4.49 -13.87
N LYS A 101 -2.53 3.80 -14.33
CA LYS A 101 -2.67 2.68 -15.28
C LYS A 101 -2.90 1.40 -14.49
N ASN A 102 -4.02 0.75 -14.80
CA ASN A 102 -4.34 -0.62 -14.38
C ASN A 102 -3.33 -1.63 -14.93
#